data_AF-A0A9P4X2L5-F1
#
_entry.id   AF-A0A9P4X2L5-F1
#
_cell.length_a   1.000
_cell.length_b   1.000
_cell.length_c   1.000
_cell.angle_alpha   90.00
_cell.angle_beta   90.00
_cell.angle_gamma   90.00
#
_symmetry.space_group_name_H-M   'P 1'
#
loop_
_entity.id
_entity.type
_entity.pdbx_description
1 polymer ?
#
loop_
_entity_poly.entity_id
_entity_poly.type
_entity_poly.pdbx_seq_one_letter_code
_entity_poly.pdbx_strand_id
1 'polypeptide(L)'
;MISNATTALSNTTGVPVSGKLEYDGPSSVDSSSSLEHVGVGKKGTTWATTGLKNSHYRPVDTYEGLHRYDPDFEWEHEEERKIVRKIDKRICTFVCLMFFALQLDRGNISQALSDNLLNDLGMNTNEYNYGQTIFYICFLCAELPSQLISKKIGPDNWIPIQMVSWSLVASMQAFLSGRSSFYACRALLGLIEGGFIPDNILYLSYFYTGFELPARLSWFWVSYQSTQIISAFLAFGILRLGGNNGMEGWRWLFALEGMLTGLIGIAAWFFLPPSPTQSATTSKFNPFRGEKGWFDEREEKIMVNRILRDDPSKGDMHNRQGLSLSMLWECLRDYHMWPIYLIGLSWTIPFNPVTSYLTLQLRSLGFGTFETNLLTIPAYVLFIIQLLFWTWVSEKVNDRFLVGLVSQIWALPLLVALECISPSSSPWARWVLAIMIVGHPYVHAILVAITSRNAGTVRTRTVASAIYNMTVQAGSIISQNIYREDDKPLYRRGNKVLIAICAYNFALFIGAKIFYMAVNKKREAMWSSMSVEDKEVYLTTTKDKGNKRLDFSTIQDDKAPDMKCISFENSVKEDGATRNPLLIFQGLRIF
;
A
#
# COMPACT_ATOMS: atom_id res chain seq x y z
N MET A 1 -62.76 -12.00 42.96
CA MET A 1 -63.23 -11.22 41.80
C MET A 1 -62.74 -11.97 40.57
N ILE A 2 -63.54 -12.72 39.80
CA ILE A 2 -64.77 -12.34 39.06
C ILE A 2 -64.41 -11.34 37.93
N SER A 3 -64.63 -11.61 36.63
CA SER A 3 -65.01 -12.87 35.94
C SER A 3 -64.83 -12.75 34.39
N ASN A 4 -64.91 -13.92 33.71
CA ASN A 4 -65.30 -14.21 32.29
C ASN A 4 -64.13 -14.65 31.37
N ALA A 5 -64.08 -15.82 30.70
CA ALA A 5 -65.04 -16.92 30.37
C ALA A 5 -66.19 -16.52 29.41
N THR A 6 -66.62 -17.24 28.34
CA THR A 6 -66.26 -18.52 27.64
C THR A 6 -66.87 -18.45 26.20
N THR A 7 -66.70 -19.30 25.18
CA THR A 7 -66.18 -20.69 24.94
C THR A 7 -65.39 -20.69 23.59
N ALA A 8 -65.23 -21.67 22.66
CA ALA A 8 -65.64 -23.06 22.32
C ALA A 8 -64.46 -23.73 21.54
N LEU A 9 -64.31 -25.02 21.19
CA LEU A 9 -65.15 -26.24 21.00
C LEU A 9 -65.92 -26.33 19.66
N SER A 10 -65.90 -27.43 18.87
CA SER A 10 -65.16 -28.72 18.97
C SER A 10 -65.36 -29.64 17.73
N ASN A 11 -64.43 -30.58 17.48
CA ASN A 11 -64.65 -31.94 16.89
C ASN A 11 -65.15 -32.05 15.41
N THR A 12 -65.04 -33.17 14.65
CA THR A 12 -64.14 -34.35 14.60
C THR A 12 -64.30 -35.06 13.23
N THR A 13 -63.25 -35.73 12.73
CA THR A 13 -63.23 -36.94 11.85
C THR A 13 -64.26 -37.13 10.70
N GLY A 14 -63.77 -37.33 9.47
CA GLY A 14 -64.55 -37.99 8.40
C GLY A 14 -63.80 -38.17 7.06
N VAL A 15 -63.73 -39.40 6.55
CA VAL A 15 -63.23 -39.75 5.20
C VAL A 15 -64.08 -40.90 4.65
N PRO A 16 -64.64 -40.76 3.42
CA PRO A 16 -64.57 -41.87 2.47
C PRO A 16 -64.41 -41.47 0.98
N VAL A 17 -63.28 -41.88 0.40
CA VAL A 17 -63.16 -42.67 -0.85
C VAL A 17 -64.05 -42.33 -2.09
N SER A 18 -63.37 -41.82 -3.13
CA SER A 18 -63.51 -42.13 -4.58
C SER A 18 -64.78 -41.75 -5.37
N GLY A 19 -64.58 -40.90 -6.39
CA GLY A 19 -65.47 -40.75 -7.56
C GLY A 19 -64.68 -40.36 -8.83
N LYS A 20 -64.63 -41.27 -9.81
CA LYS A 20 -64.20 -41.03 -11.21
C LYS A 20 -65.38 -40.42 -12.00
N LEU A 21 -65.25 -39.76 -13.16
CA LEU A 21 -64.14 -39.50 -14.10
C LEU A 21 -64.60 -38.33 -15.01
N GLU A 22 -63.71 -37.43 -15.44
CA GLU A 22 -63.73 -36.90 -16.83
C GLU A 22 -62.37 -36.25 -17.17
N TYR A 23 -62.09 -36.05 -18.46
CA TYR A 23 -60.72 -35.99 -18.98
C TYR A 23 -60.62 -35.01 -20.15
N ASP A 24 -59.91 -33.90 -19.96
CA ASP A 24 -59.58 -32.92 -21.00
C ASP A 24 -58.09 -32.56 -20.95
N GLY A 25 -57.50 -32.33 -22.13
CA GLY A 25 -56.10 -31.98 -22.30
C GLY A 25 -55.63 -32.14 -23.75
N PRO A 26 -54.38 -31.79 -24.09
CA PRO A 26 -53.30 -31.37 -23.19
C PRO A 26 -52.84 -29.91 -23.40
N SER A 27 -52.12 -29.37 -22.42
CA SER A 27 -51.13 -28.31 -22.64
C SER A 27 -49.79 -28.75 -22.04
N SER A 28 -48.75 -28.76 -22.86
CA SER A 28 -47.42 -29.27 -22.50
C SER A 28 -46.65 -28.24 -21.68
N VAL A 29 -46.48 -28.50 -20.38
CA VAL A 29 -45.49 -27.79 -19.55
C VAL A 29 -44.13 -28.44 -19.80
N ASP A 30 -43.36 -27.85 -20.73
CA ASP A 30 -42.02 -28.34 -21.06
C ASP A 30 -41.04 -28.17 -19.89
N SER A 31 -40.20 -29.19 -19.69
CA SER A 31 -39.22 -29.22 -18.61
C SER A 31 -37.94 -28.48 -18.99
N SER A 32 -37.87 -27.17 -18.71
CA SER A 32 -36.62 -26.41 -18.79
C SER A 32 -36.44 -25.48 -17.59
N SER A 33 -35.56 -25.87 -16.66
CA SER A 33 -35.14 -25.03 -15.54
C SER A 33 -34.16 -23.94 -16.00
N SER A 34 -34.66 -22.73 -16.22
CA SER A 34 -33.82 -21.55 -16.49
C SER A 34 -33.05 -21.12 -15.24
N LEU A 35 -31.82 -21.61 -15.11
CA LEU A 35 -30.84 -21.09 -14.15
C LEU A 35 -30.44 -19.67 -14.56
N GLU A 36 -31.06 -18.65 -13.97
CA GLU A 36 -30.66 -17.26 -14.18
C GLU A 36 -29.25 -17.01 -13.64
N HIS A 37 -28.49 -16.19 -14.35
CA HIS A 37 -27.04 -16.06 -14.17
C HIS A 37 -26.65 -15.21 -12.94
N VAL A 38 -26.69 -15.83 -11.75
CA VAL A 38 -25.97 -15.31 -10.58
C VAL A 38 -24.47 -15.20 -10.90
N GLY A 39 -23.89 -14.03 -10.65
CA GLY A 39 -22.60 -13.62 -11.22
C GLY A 39 -21.42 -14.56 -10.92
N VAL A 40 -20.59 -14.80 -11.94
CA VAL A 40 -19.39 -15.66 -11.84
C VAL A 40 -18.40 -15.07 -10.83
N GLY A 41 -18.24 -15.74 -9.69
CA GLY A 41 -17.32 -15.34 -8.62
C GLY A 41 -15.87 -15.24 -9.11
N LYS A 42 -15.27 -14.06 -8.97
CA LYS A 42 -13.86 -13.84 -9.33
C LYS A 42 -12.95 -14.61 -8.37
N LYS A 43 -12.20 -15.59 -8.89
CA LYS A 43 -11.17 -16.32 -8.13
C LYS A 43 -10.16 -15.33 -7.52
N GLY A 44 -10.04 -15.28 -6.20
CA GLY A 44 -9.17 -14.29 -5.56
C GLY A 44 -8.89 -14.47 -4.07
N THR A 45 -9.89 -14.77 -3.23
CA THR A 45 -9.69 -15.05 -1.80
C THR A 45 -10.92 -15.70 -1.15
N THR A 46 -10.75 -16.94 -0.65
CA THR A 46 -11.80 -17.72 0.05
C THR A 46 -13.03 -18.03 -0.82
N TRP A 47 -13.87 -18.98 -0.36
CA TRP A 47 -15.16 -19.24 -1.00
C TRP A 47 -16.14 -18.11 -0.67
N ALA A 48 -17.07 -17.84 -1.59
CA ALA A 48 -18.03 -16.74 -1.46
C ALA A 48 -18.97 -16.93 -0.27
N THR A 49 -19.51 -15.82 0.24
CA THR A 49 -20.49 -15.74 1.35
C THR A 49 -21.90 -16.19 0.94
N THR A 50 -22.01 -17.20 0.07
CA THR A 50 -23.26 -17.73 -0.47
C THR A 50 -24.01 -18.51 0.62
N GLY A 51 -25.21 -18.02 1.00
CA GLY A 51 -26.12 -18.72 1.91
C GLY A 51 -26.12 -18.25 3.38
N LEU A 52 -25.38 -17.20 3.74
CA LEU A 52 -25.51 -16.54 5.05
C LEU A 52 -26.71 -15.58 5.07
N LYS A 53 -27.57 -15.68 6.08
CA LYS A 53 -28.77 -14.83 6.23
C LYS A 53 -28.39 -13.34 6.33
N ASN A 54 -29.10 -12.48 5.59
CA ASN A 54 -28.90 -11.01 5.55
C ASN A 54 -28.81 -10.35 6.94
N SER A 55 -29.44 -10.93 7.96
CA SER A 55 -29.40 -10.48 9.35
C SER A 55 -27.99 -10.42 9.99
N HIS A 56 -26.98 -11.09 9.44
CA HIS A 56 -25.62 -11.09 9.98
C HIS A 56 -24.71 -9.95 9.46
N TYR A 57 -25.17 -9.15 8.50
CA TYR A 57 -24.34 -8.14 7.83
C TYR A 57 -24.74 -6.69 8.10
N ARG A 58 -25.73 -6.45 8.97
CA ARG A 58 -26.10 -5.09 9.40
C ARG A 58 -24.90 -4.44 10.12
N PRO A 59 -24.44 -3.24 9.70
CA PRO A 59 -23.40 -2.51 10.42
C PRO A 59 -23.90 -2.06 11.80
N VAL A 60 -22.99 -1.68 12.70
CA VAL A 60 -23.39 -1.28 14.07
C VAL A 60 -24.26 -0.02 14.06
N ASP A 61 -25.11 0.14 15.08
CA ASP A 61 -26.08 1.26 15.14
C ASP A 61 -25.43 2.66 15.16
N THR A 62 -24.12 2.73 15.44
CA THR A 62 -23.33 3.96 15.39
C THR A 62 -22.63 4.22 14.05
N TYR A 63 -22.85 3.39 13.03
CA TYR A 63 -22.22 3.55 11.71
C TYR A 63 -22.87 4.70 10.93
N GLU A 64 -22.06 5.65 10.48
CA GLU A 64 -22.52 6.90 9.85
C GLU A 64 -23.31 6.67 8.55
N GLY A 65 -22.95 5.63 7.78
CA GLY A 65 -23.65 5.23 6.57
C GLY A 65 -24.92 4.39 6.78
N LEU A 66 -25.29 4.02 8.03
CA LEU A 66 -26.40 3.10 8.33
C LEU A 66 -27.72 3.55 7.70
N HIS A 67 -27.97 4.86 7.63
CA HIS A 67 -29.18 5.44 7.03
C HIS A 67 -29.28 5.25 5.50
N ARG A 68 -28.23 4.72 4.85
CA ARG A 68 -28.18 4.31 3.43
C ARG A 68 -27.84 2.83 3.25
N TYR A 69 -27.70 2.08 4.35
CA TYR A 69 -27.51 0.63 4.28
C TYR A 69 -28.83 -0.04 3.87
N ASP A 70 -28.77 -0.84 2.83
CA ASP A 70 -29.86 -1.61 2.27
C ASP A 70 -29.27 -2.91 1.70
N PRO A 71 -29.44 -4.05 2.40
CA PRO A 71 -28.78 -5.31 2.04
C PRO A 71 -29.24 -5.87 0.70
N ASP A 72 -30.41 -5.45 0.22
CA ASP A 72 -31.09 -5.98 -0.97
C ASP A 72 -31.07 -4.97 -2.14
N PHE A 73 -30.40 -3.82 -1.99
CA PHE A 73 -30.29 -2.77 -3.01
C PHE A 73 -29.43 -3.17 -4.22
N GLU A 74 -29.92 -2.93 -5.43
CA GLU A 74 -29.23 -3.28 -6.69
C GLU A 74 -28.83 -2.05 -7.52
N TRP A 75 -27.72 -2.19 -8.25
CA TRP A 75 -27.14 -1.15 -9.09
C TRP A 75 -26.41 -1.75 -10.29
N GLU A 76 -26.33 -0.97 -11.36
CA GLU A 76 -25.60 -1.37 -12.55
C GLU A 76 -24.08 -1.26 -12.36
N HIS A 77 -23.32 -2.20 -12.90
CA HIS A 77 -21.85 -2.14 -12.89
C HIS A 77 -21.31 -0.87 -13.60
N GLU A 78 -22.08 -0.31 -14.53
CA GLU A 78 -21.85 1.00 -15.14
C GLU A 78 -21.91 2.16 -14.13
N GLU A 79 -22.89 2.15 -13.21
CA GLU A 79 -23.06 3.20 -12.19
C GLU A 79 -21.91 3.16 -11.20
N GLU A 80 -21.59 1.98 -10.67
CA GLU A 80 -20.44 1.80 -9.78
C GLU A 80 -19.14 2.25 -10.46
N ARG A 81 -18.92 1.93 -11.73
CA ARG A 81 -17.73 2.38 -12.48
C ARG A 81 -17.69 3.89 -12.69
N LYS A 82 -18.84 4.57 -12.79
CA LYS A 82 -18.94 6.05 -12.85
C LYS A 82 -18.61 6.66 -11.48
N ILE A 83 -19.13 6.08 -10.40
CA ILE A 83 -18.87 6.49 -9.01
C ILE A 83 -17.40 6.29 -8.64
N VAL A 84 -16.79 5.13 -8.90
CA VAL A 84 -15.37 4.86 -8.60
C VAL A 84 -14.47 5.89 -9.29
N ARG A 85 -14.72 6.23 -10.56
CA ARG A 85 -13.99 7.31 -11.26
C ARG A 85 -14.17 8.70 -10.62
N LYS A 86 -15.33 8.96 -10.01
CA LYS A 86 -15.66 10.21 -9.31
C LYS A 86 -14.91 10.29 -7.96
N ILE A 87 -14.81 9.16 -7.24
CA ILE A 87 -13.96 8.99 -6.05
C ILE A 87 -12.49 9.12 -6.44
N ASP A 88 -12.03 8.47 -7.51
CA ASP A 88 -10.65 8.56 -8.01
C ASP A 88 -10.24 10.00 -8.28
N LYS A 89 -11.05 10.71 -9.10
CA LYS A 89 -10.75 12.08 -9.51
C LYS A 89 -10.72 13.05 -8.33
N ARG A 90 -11.61 12.91 -7.34
CA ARG A 90 -11.71 13.80 -6.18
C ARG A 90 -10.76 13.40 -5.05
N ILE A 91 -10.89 12.18 -4.54
CA ILE A 91 -10.22 11.70 -3.34
C ILE A 91 -8.84 11.15 -3.66
N CYS A 92 -8.69 10.20 -4.59
CA CYS A 92 -7.39 9.58 -4.85
C CYS A 92 -6.37 10.61 -5.39
N THR A 93 -6.77 11.47 -6.33
CA THR A 93 -5.92 12.58 -6.82
C THR A 93 -5.43 13.49 -5.68
N PHE A 94 -6.33 13.87 -4.76
CA PHE A 94 -5.99 14.78 -3.67
C PHE A 94 -5.10 14.10 -2.61
N VAL A 95 -5.36 12.82 -2.30
CA VAL A 95 -4.48 12.03 -1.43
C VAL A 95 -3.09 11.85 -2.07
N CYS A 96 -3.01 11.64 -3.39
CA CYS A 96 -1.73 11.64 -4.11
C CYS A 96 -1.01 13.00 -4.06
N LEU A 97 -1.73 14.12 -3.97
CA LEU A 97 -1.16 15.46 -3.77
C LEU A 97 -0.67 15.69 -2.33
N MET A 98 -1.40 15.22 -1.32
CA MET A 98 -0.92 15.24 0.06
C MET A 98 0.33 14.35 0.22
N PHE A 99 0.36 13.20 -0.45
CA PHE A 99 1.53 12.32 -0.50
C PHE A 99 2.70 12.95 -1.27
N PHE A 100 2.43 13.71 -2.34
CA PHE A 100 3.46 14.52 -3.02
C PHE A 100 4.11 15.50 -2.03
N ALA A 101 3.32 16.18 -1.20
CA ALA A 101 3.82 17.15 -0.22
C ALA A 101 4.72 16.50 0.85
N LEU A 102 4.30 15.36 1.42
CA LEU A 102 5.14 14.56 2.32
C LEU A 102 6.50 14.20 1.69
N GLN A 103 6.52 13.80 0.42
CA GLN A 103 7.74 13.35 -0.25
C GLN A 103 8.63 14.51 -0.71
N LEU A 104 8.10 15.74 -0.78
CA LEU A 104 8.83 16.97 -1.00
C LEU A 104 9.66 17.32 0.25
N ASP A 105 8.99 17.38 1.42
CA ASP A 105 9.61 17.61 2.73
C ASP A 105 10.66 16.55 3.13
N ARG A 106 10.59 15.36 2.51
CA ARG A 106 11.56 14.26 2.69
C ARG A 106 12.71 14.31 1.70
N GLY A 107 12.44 14.60 0.43
CA GLY A 107 13.47 14.64 -0.62
C GLY A 107 14.42 15.83 -0.46
N ASN A 108 13.90 16.96 0.04
CA ASN A 108 14.61 18.23 0.03
C ASN A 108 15.88 18.28 0.89
N ILE A 109 16.03 17.45 1.92
CA ILE A 109 17.31 17.36 2.64
C ILE A 109 18.44 16.81 1.76
N SER A 110 18.15 15.90 0.83
CA SER A 110 19.15 15.45 -0.17
C SER A 110 19.54 16.61 -1.09
N GLN A 111 18.60 17.49 -1.44
CA GLN A 111 18.87 18.66 -2.26
C GLN A 111 19.61 19.74 -1.46
N ALA A 112 19.35 19.90 -0.15
CA ALA A 112 20.11 20.76 0.74
C ALA A 112 21.56 20.28 0.95
N LEU A 113 21.81 18.95 0.94
CA LEU A 113 23.18 18.40 0.87
C LEU A 113 23.92 18.75 -0.42
N SER A 114 23.21 19.09 -1.51
CA SER A 114 23.85 19.56 -2.74
C SER A 114 24.40 20.98 -2.64
N ASP A 115 23.92 21.78 -1.68
CA ASP A 115 24.32 23.18 -1.51
C ASP A 115 25.56 23.27 -0.59
N ASN A 116 25.37 23.66 0.68
CA ASN A 116 26.41 23.67 1.71
C ASN A 116 25.94 23.26 3.13
N LEU A 117 24.71 22.75 3.29
CA LEU A 117 24.03 22.49 4.59
C LEU A 117 24.94 21.95 5.72
N LEU A 118 25.81 20.98 5.43
CA LEU A 118 26.71 20.39 6.44
C LEU A 118 27.80 21.36 6.90
N ASN A 119 28.38 22.12 5.98
CA ASN A 119 29.41 23.12 6.27
C ASN A 119 28.81 24.26 7.10
N ASP A 120 27.65 24.77 6.68
CA ASP A 120 26.97 25.92 7.29
C ASP A 120 26.48 25.63 8.72
N LEU A 121 26.16 24.36 9.01
CA LEU A 121 25.77 23.89 10.34
C LEU A 121 26.94 23.33 11.18
N GLY A 122 28.17 23.36 10.65
CA GLY A 122 29.36 22.82 11.33
C GLY A 122 29.29 21.31 11.61
N MET A 123 28.64 20.55 10.73
CA MET A 123 28.30 19.14 10.90
C MET A 123 29.08 18.22 9.94
N ASN A 124 29.35 16.99 10.38
CA ASN A 124 29.88 15.94 9.52
C ASN A 124 28.81 14.89 9.12
N THR A 125 29.14 14.00 8.17
CA THR A 125 28.23 12.97 7.66
C THR A 125 27.79 11.97 8.75
N ASN A 126 28.64 11.60 9.72
CA ASN A 126 28.15 10.74 10.82
C ASN A 126 27.06 11.45 11.64
N GLU A 127 27.15 12.77 11.80
CA GLU A 127 26.14 13.53 12.54
C GLU A 127 24.85 13.69 11.73
N TYR A 128 24.94 13.87 10.41
CA TYR A 128 23.81 13.76 9.50
C TYR A 128 23.11 12.39 9.63
N ASN A 129 23.88 11.30 9.66
CA ASN A 129 23.38 9.93 9.79
C ASN A 129 22.63 9.71 11.10
N TYR A 130 23.14 10.23 12.21
CA TYR A 130 22.45 10.22 13.50
C TYR A 130 21.13 10.99 13.44
N GLY A 131 21.07 12.12 12.72
CA GLY A 131 19.83 12.85 12.49
C GLY A 131 18.78 12.05 11.70
N GLN A 132 19.18 11.32 10.64
CA GLN A 132 18.23 10.44 9.92
C GLN A 132 17.81 9.25 10.79
N THR A 133 18.73 8.70 11.59
CA THR A 133 18.45 7.63 12.55
C THR A 133 17.39 8.06 13.57
N ILE A 134 17.54 9.27 14.14
CA ILE A 134 16.56 9.88 15.05
C ILE A 134 15.20 10.04 14.36
N PHE A 135 15.17 10.59 13.14
CA PHE A 135 13.94 10.74 12.34
C PHE A 135 13.20 9.41 12.16
N TYR A 136 13.88 8.36 11.67
CA TYR A 136 13.24 7.06 11.43
C TYR A 136 12.79 6.36 12.71
N ILE A 137 13.50 6.52 13.83
CA ILE A 137 13.08 5.99 15.14
C ILE A 137 11.81 6.73 15.62
N CYS A 138 11.79 8.05 15.57
CA CYS A 138 10.60 8.83 15.94
C CYS A 138 9.41 8.54 15.04
N PHE A 139 9.64 8.35 13.73
CA PHE A 139 8.62 7.92 12.76
C PHE A 139 7.99 6.57 13.14
N LEU A 140 8.82 5.55 13.40
CA LEU A 140 8.34 4.22 13.81
C LEU A 140 7.61 4.22 15.15
N CYS A 141 8.06 5.04 16.11
CA CYS A 141 7.38 5.21 17.39
C CYS A 141 6.00 5.90 17.25
N ALA A 142 5.81 6.75 16.23
CA ALA A 142 4.57 7.47 15.99
C ALA A 142 3.56 6.71 15.09
N GLU A 143 4.01 5.76 14.27
CA GLU A 143 3.18 5.03 13.30
C GLU A 143 1.93 4.39 13.95
N LEU A 144 2.09 3.68 15.08
CA LEU A 144 0.98 3.04 15.79
C LEU A 144 0.13 3.99 16.65
N PRO A 145 0.69 4.90 17.48
CA PRO A 145 -0.12 5.89 18.21
C PRO A 145 -0.96 6.79 17.32
N SER A 146 -0.44 7.18 16.16
CA SER A 146 -1.15 8.04 15.20
C SER A 146 -2.42 7.37 14.67
N GLN A 147 -2.37 6.10 14.27
CA GLN A 147 -3.57 5.34 13.86
C GLN A 147 -4.66 5.32 14.94
N LEU A 148 -4.27 5.28 16.22
CA LEU A 148 -5.21 5.30 17.35
C LEU A 148 -5.84 6.70 17.57
N ILE A 149 -5.11 7.77 17.26
CA ILE A 149 -5.61 9.15 17.27
C ILE A 149 -6.54 9.39 16.08
N SER A 150 -6.11 8.99 14.89
CA SER A 150 -6.86 9.02 13.63
C SER A 150 -8.23 8.34 13.74
N LYS A 151 -8.26 7.09 14.25
CA LYS A 151 -9.52 6.38 14.59
C LYS A 151 -10.36 7.07 15.69
N LYS A 152 -9.78 7.95 16.52
CA LYS A 152 -10.47 8.63 17.63
C LYS A 152 -11.12 9.95 17.20
N ILE A 153 -10.53 10.69 16.26
CA ILE A 153 -10.98 12.05 15.87
C ILE A 153 -11.41 12.18 14.40
N GLY A 154 -11.30 11.11 13.61
CA GLY A 154 -11.52 11.13 12.16
C GLY A 154 -10.22 11.42 11.41
N PRO A 155 -9.83 10.58 10.42
CA PRO A 155 -8.66 10.84 9.58
C PRO A 155 -8.77 12.14 8.78
N ASP A 156 -10.00 12.55 8.45
CA ASP A 156 -10.35 13.83 7.82
C ASP A 156 -9.92 15.06 8.64
N ASN A 157 -9.90 14.95 9.97
CA ASN A 157 -9.40 16.00 10.86
C ASN A 157 -7.93 15.78 11.20
N TRP A 158 -7.50 14.53 11.42
CA TRP A 158 -6.14 14.23 11.87
C TRP A 158 -5.09 14.41 10.77
N ILE A 159 -5.33 13.96 9.54
CA ILE A 159 -4.37 14.07 8.44
C ILE A 159 -4.00 15.54 8.17
N PRO A 160 -4.95 16.50 8.06
CA PRO A 160 -4.60 17.91 7.92
C PRO A 160 -3.90 18.51 9.15
N ILE A 161 -4.26 18.09 10.37
CA ILE A 161 -3.57 18.51 11.60
C ILE A 161 -2.10 18.08 11.56
N GLN A 162 -1.82 16.84 11.14
CA GLN A 162 -0.44 16.38 10.92
C GLN A 162 0.27 17.22 9.86
N MET A 163 -0.36 17.43 8.69
CA MET A 163 0.23 18.21 7.59
C MET A 163 0.64 19.62 8.04
N VAL A 164 -0.27 20.36 8.69
CA VAL A 164 0.02 21.72 9.16
C VAL A 164 1.07 21.72 10.28
N SER A 165 1.03 20.72 11.17
CA SER A 165 1.99 20.60 12.28
C SER A 165 3.41 20.27 11.80
N TRP A 166 3.58 19.33 10.86
CA TRP A 166 4.92 19.03 10.33
C TRP A 166 5.38 20.12 9.37
N SER A 167 4.50 20.73 8.58
CA SER A 167 4.86 21.80 7.65
C SER A 167 5.46 23.01 8.36
N LEU A 168 4.98 23.30 9.58
CA LEU A 168 5.55 24.32 10.43
C LEU A 168 6.99 23.95 10.82
N VAL A 169 7.21 22.72 11.32
CA VAL A 169 8.54 22.23 11.70
C VAL A 169 9.49 22.14 10.48
N ALA A 170 8.99 21.73 9.32
CA ALA A 170 9.74 21.64 8.07
C ALA A 170 10.20 23.03 7.60
N SER A 171 9.29 24.02 7.66
CA SER A 171 9.60 25.43 7.39
C SER A 171 10.62 25.98 8.40
N MET A 172 10.52 25.60 9.68
CA MET A 172 11.46 26.01 10.72
C MET A 172 12.87 25.40 10.55
N GLN A 173 13.09 24.44 9.64
CA GLN A 173 14.45 24.03 9.27
C GLN A 173 15.27 25.18 8.67
N ALA A 174 14.61 26.22 8.12
CA ALA A 174 15.29 27.44 7.69
C ALA A 174 16.04 28.16 8.83
N PHE A 175 15.71 27.89 10.11
CA PHE A 175 16.36 28.48 11.28
C PHE A 175 17.34 27.51 11.99
N LEU A 176 17.79 26.45 11.31
CA LEU A 176 18.80 25.54 11.85
C LEU A 176 20.12 26.27 12.13
N SER A 177 20.71 25.93 13.28
CA SER A 177 21.83 26.65 13.91
C SER A 177 22.97 25.73 14.37
N GLY A 178 22.88 24.45 14.03
CA GLY A 178 23.89 23.44 14.29
C GLY A 178 23.27 22.07 14.61
N ARG A 179 24.13 21.14 15.03
CA ARG A 179 23.78 19.73 15.30
C ARG A 179 22.57 19.54 16.23
N SER A 180 22.49 20.29 17.32
CA SER A 180 21.45 20.10 18.34
C SER A 180 20.06 20.51 17.85
N SER A 181 19.95 21.64 17.13
CA SER A 181 18.69 22.07 16.52
C SER A 181 18.30 21.15 15.35
N PHE A 182 19.28 20.62 14.61
CA PHE A 182 19.03 19.59 13.58
C PHE A 182 18.45 18.29 14.18
N TYR A 183 19.01 17.78 15.28
CA TYR A 183 18.50 16.57 15.95
C TYR A 183 17.09 16.77 16.51
N ALA A 184 16.83 17.92 17.16
CA ALA A 184 15.50 18.26 17.67
C ALA A 184 14.46 18.33 16.54
N CYS A 185 14.80 18.98 15.42
CA CYS A 185 13.92 19.07 14.25
C CYS A 185 13.66 17.70 13.60
N ARG A 186 14.71 16.88 13.41
CA ARG A 186 14.59 15.51 12.88
C ARG A 186 13.67 14.63 13.74
N ALA A 187 13.75 14.75 15.08
CA ALA A 187 12.86 14.05 16.00
C ALA A 187 11.40 14.50 15.85
N LEU A 188 11.15 15.81 15.79
CA LEU A 188 9.81 16.39 15.64
C LEU A 188 9.16 16.02 14.30
N LEU A 189 9.90 16.12 13.19
CA LEU A 189 9.42 15.71 11.86
C LEU A 189 9.01 14.23 11.86
N GLY A 190 9.88 13.34 12.32
CA GLY A 190 9.57 11.91 12.41
C GLY A 190 8.32 11.64 13.26
N LEU A 191 8.24 12.27 14.44
CA LEU A 191 7.12 12.08 15.38
C LEU A 191 5.76 12.53 14.80
N ILE A 192 5.72 13.58 13.97
CA ILE A 192 4.47 14.12 13.42
C ILE A 192 4.09 13.42 12.11
N GLU A 193 5.06 13.15 11.24
CA GLU A 193 4.84 12.44 9.97
C GLU A 193 4.49 10.96 10.15
N GLY A 194 4.89 10.34 11.27
CA GLY A 194 4.82 8.90 11.56
C GLY A 194 3.60 8.16 11.03
N GLY A 195 2.41 8.64 11.38
CA GLY A 195 1.18 7.99 10.97
C GLY A 195 0.62 8.35 9.60
N PHE A 196 1.09 9.42 8.96
CA PHE A 196 0.39 10.01 7.81
C PHE A 196 0.16 8.98 6.68
N ILE A 197 1.11 8.09 6.41
CA ILE A 197 0.95 7.03 5.40
C ILE A 197 -0.14 6.02 5.82
N PRO A 198 -0.05 5.33 6.98
CA PRO A 198 -1.14 4.47 7.45
C PRO A 198 -2.49 5.17 7.66
N ASP A 199 -2.50 6.45 8.02
CA ASP A 199 -3.71 7.23 8.23
C ASP A 199 -4.42 7.56 6.90
N ASN A 200 -3.67 7.82 5.83
CA ASN A 200 -4.24 7.90 4.48
C ASN A 200 -4.74 6.55 3.95
N ILE A 201 -4.10 5.43 4.33
CA ILE A 201 -4.57 4.08 3.98
C ILE A 201 -5.91 3.79 4.68
N LEU A 202 -6.03 4.14 5.97
CA LEU A 202 -7.28 4.07 6.71
C LEU A 202 -8.36 4.94 6.05
N TYR A 203 -8.05 6.20 5.75
CA TYR A 203 -8.97 7.13 5.10
C TYR A 203 -9.49 6.61 3.75
N LEU A 204 -8.60 6.14 2.86
CA LEU A 204 -9.01 5.56 1.57
C LEU A 204 -9.89 4.32 1.74
N SER A 205 -9.68 3.51 2.79
CA SER A 205 -10.49 2.31 3.02
C SER A 205 -11.97 2.59 3.38
N TYR A 206 -12.34 3.84 3.69
CA TYR A 206 -13.73 4.29 3.82
C TYR A 206 -14.45 4.49 2.47
N PHE A 207 -13.72 4.54 1.34
CA PHE A 207 -14.29 4.82 0.00
C PHE A 207 -14.07 3.69 -1.01
N TYR A 208 -13.12 2.78 -0.74
CA TYR A 208 -12.68 1.73 -1.66
C TYR A 208 -12.90 0.30 -1.11
N THR A 209 -13.18 -0.63 -2.03
CA THR A 209 -13.24 -2.07 -1.71
C THR A 209 -11.86 -2.65 -1.45
N GLY A 210 -11.78 -3.82 -0.81
CA GLY A 210 -10.51 -4.51 -0.51
C GLY A 210 -9.74 -4.91 -1.77
N PHE A 211 -10.43 -5.05 -2.91
CA PHE A 211 -9.82 -5.30 -4.23
C PHE A 211 -9.35 -4.02 -4.94
N GLU A 212 -10.02 -2.88 -4.73
CA GLU A 212 -9.65 -1.60 -5.34
C GLU A 212 -8.46 -0.95 -4.63
N LEU A 213 -8.43 -0.97 -3.31
CA LEU A 213 -7.48 -0.23 -2.50
C LEU A 213 -6.00 -0.51 -2.87
N PRO A 214 -5.54 -1.77 -3.04
CA PRO A 214 -4.15 -2.05 -3.42
C PRO A 214 -3.76 -1.43 -4.77
N ALA A 215 -4.68 -1.41 -5.74
CA ALA A 215 -4.48 -0.80 -7.05
C ALA A 215 -4.52 0.75 -7.01
N ARG A 216 -5.01 1.35 -5.93
CA ARG A 216 -4.92 2.80 -5.69
C ARG A 216 -3.66 3.17 -4.92
N LEU A 217 -3.21 2.34 -3.99
CA LEU A 217 -1.93 2.52 -3.30
C LEU A 217 -0.72 2.43 -4.26
N SER A 218 -0.82 1.74 -5.41
CA SER A 218 0.25 1.78 -6.41
C SER A 218 0.49 3.19 -7.00
N TRP A 219 -0.53 4.05 -7.07
CA TRP A 219 -0.36 5.45 -7.51
C TRP A 219 0.46 6.28 -6.51
N PHE A 220 0.53 5.89 -5.23
CA PHE A 220 1.43 6.56 -4.28
C PHE A 220 2.90 6.33 -4.65
N TRP A 221 3.26 5.15 -5.18
CA TRP A 221 4.65 4.86 -5.58
C TRP A 221 5.02 5.58 -6.89
N VAL A 222 4.03 5.86 -7.74
CA VAL A 222 4.20 6.76 -8.90
C VAL A 222 4.37 8.20 -8.42
N SER A 223 3.49 8.68 -7.52
CA SER A 223 3.58 10.02 -6.92
C SER A 223 4.94 10.24 -6.26
N TYR A 224 5.42 9.27 -5.46
CA TYR A 224 6.74 9.31 -4.79
C TYR A 224 7.88 9.76 -5.71
N GLN A 225 8.02 9.13 -6.87
CA GLN A 225 9.14 9.38 -7.78
C GLN A 225 8.89 10.57 -8.71
N SER A 226 7.63 10.83 -9.08
CA SER A 226 7.25 12.09 -9.72
C SER A 226 7.60 13.29 -8.83
N THR A 227 7.42 13.19 -7.50
CA THR A 227 7.87 14.21 -6.55
C THR A 227 9.38 14.40 -6.60
N GLN A 228 10.19 13.34 -6.63
CA GLN A 228 11.66 13.50 -6.66
C GLN A 228 12.13 14.24 -7.92
N ILE A 229 11.50 13.97 -9.07
CA ILE A 229 11.77 14.70 -10.32
C ILE A 229 11.36 16.18 -10.22
N ILE A 230 10.16 16.46 -9.69
CA ILE A 230 9.66 17.84 -9.54
C ILE A 230 10.49 18.60 -8.49
N SER A 231 10.87 17.98 -7.37
CA SER A 231 11.72 18.53 -6.33
C SER A 231 13.12 18.88 -6.86
N ALA A 232 13.71 18.07 -7.73
CA ALA A 232 14.98 18.40 -8.38
C ALA A 232 14.89 19.69 -9.24
N PHE A 233 13.77 19.92 -9.93
CA PHE A 233 13.52 21.18 -10.65
C PHE A 233 13.21 22.36 -9.70
N LEU A 234 12.46 22.13 -8.63
CA LEU A 234 12.19 23.15 -7.61
C LEU A 234 13.48 23.59 -6.91
N ALA A 235 14.32 22.66 -6.47
CA ALA A 235 15.63 22.94 -5.87
C ALA A 235 16.57 23.68 -6.84
N PHE A 236 16.61 23.29 -8.12
CA PHE A 236 17.36 24.01 -9.15
C PHE A 236 16.95 25.50 -9.28
N GLY A 237 15.68 25.82 -9.04
CA GLY A 237 15.16 27.18 -8.97
C GLY A 237 15.43 27.86 -7.62
N ILE A 238 15.03 27.24 -6.51
CA ILE A 238 15.00 27.83 -5.16
C ILE A 238 16.41 28.04 -4.59
N LEU A 239 17.35 27.13 -4.81
CA LEU A 239 18.72 27.27 -4.30
C LEU A 239 19.43 28.51 -4.89
N ARG A 240 18.94 29.07 -6.00
CA ARG A 240 19.44 30.32 -6.60
C ARG A 240 19.06 31.57 -5.80
N LEU A 241 18.19 31.45 -4.79
CA LEU A 241 17.90 32.50 -3.82
C LEU A 241 18.98 32.60 -2.72
N GLY A 242 20.01 31.73 -2.73
CA GLY A 242 21.15 31.84 -1.83
C GLY A 242 21.83 33.22 -1.92
N GLY A 243 22.07 33.84 -0.77
CA GLY A 243 22.55 35.22 -0.64
C GLY A 243 21.44 36.28 -0.60
N ASN A 244 20.23 35.97 -1.08
CA ASN A 244 19.09 36.89 -0.93
C ASN A 244 18.70 37.01 0.55
N ASN A 245 18.52 38.26 1.02
CA ASN A 245 18.38 38.60 2.45
C ASN A 245 19.50 38.03 3.36
N GLY A 246 20.66 37.70 2.80
CA GLY A 246 21.77 37.10 3.56
C GLY A 246 21.58 35.64 3.98
N MET A 247 20.56 34.95 3.46
CA MET A 247 20.28 33.54 3.78
C MET A 247 20.81 32.57 2.72
N GLU A 248 21.28 31.40 3.17
CA GLU A 248 21.76 30.29 2.36
C GLU A 248 20.64 29.67 1.51
N GLY A 249 20.98 29.08 0.35
CA GLY A 249 20.00 28.56 -0.61
C GLY A 249 19.11 27.47 -0.01
N TRP A 250 19.70 26.58 0.79
CA TRP A 250 18.96 25.53 1.49
C TRP A 250 17.97 26.04 2.56
N ARG A 251 18.16 27.24 3.14
CA ARG A 251 17.18 27.83 4.06
C ARG A 251 15.90 28.22 3.32
N TRP A 252 16.05 28.85 2.15
CA TRP A 252 14.93 29.16 1.26
C TRP A 252 14.21 27.90 0.78
N LEU A 253 14.95 26.81 0.50
CA LEU A 253 14.36 25.52 0.12
C LEU A 253 13.39 25.00 1.18
N PHE A 254 13.87 24.82 2.42
CA PHE A 254 13.03 24.32 3.52
C PHE A 254 11.85 25.27 3.83
N ALA A 255 12.06 26.59 3.81
CA ALA A 255 11.00 27.56 4.08
C ALA A 255 9.87 27.52 3.04
N LEU A 256 10.21 27.47 1.75
CA LEU A 256 9.22 27.55 0.67
C LEU A 256 8.48 26.23 0.45
N GLU A 257 9.17 25.09 0.52
CA GLU A 257 8.54 23.77 0.36
C GLU A 257 7.71 23.40 1.58
N GLY A 258 8.21 23.66 2.80
CA GLY A 258 7.42 23.50 4.02
C GLY A 258 6.16 24.37 4.01
N MET A 259 6.26 25.64 3.60
CA MET A 259 5.10 26.52 3.43
C MET A 259 4.10 25.98 2.39
N LEU A 260 4.58 25.41 1.28
CA LEU A 260 3.73 24.77 0.28
C LEU A 260 2.97 23.57 0.86
N THR A 261 3.64 22.69 1.60
CA THR A 261 2.97 21.58 2.30
C THR A 261 1.93 22.08 3.31
N GLY A 262 2.22 23.18 4.01
CA GLY A 262 1.29 23.80 4.95
C GLY A 262 0.02 24.35 4.27
N LEU A 263 0.16 24.96 3.10
CA LEU A 263 -0.98 25.39 2.27
C LEU A 263 -1.82 24.20 1.78
N ILE A 264 -1.17 23.08 1.40
CA ILE A 264 -1.87 21.84 1.02
C ILE A 264 -2.58 21.22 2.23
N GLY A 265 -1.97 21.27 3.42
CA GLY A 265 -2.58 20.83 4.68
C GLY A 265 -3.81 21.66 5.08
N ILE A 266 -3.73 22.99 4.98
CA ILE A 266 -4.89 23.88 5.20
C ILE A 266 -5.98 23.57 4.16
N ALA A 267 -5.63 23.38 2.89
CA ALA A 267 -6.59 22.97 1.87
C ALA A 267 -7.24 21.61 2.18
N ALA A 268 -6.48 20.64 2.71
CA ALA A 268 -6.97 19.32 3.05
C ALA A 268 -8.08 19.36 4.12
N TRP A 269 -7.94 20.20 5.15
CA TRP A 269 -8.98 20.41 6.18
C TRP A 269 -10.34 20.81 5.57
N PHE A 270 -10.34 21.68 4.55
CA PHE A 270 -11.56 22.04 3.84
C PHE A 270 -11.97 20.96 2.81
N PHE A 271 -11.02 20.31 2.15
CA PHE A 271 -11.30 19.39 1.04
C PHE A 271 -11.81 18.00 1.48
N LEU A 272 -11.22 17.37 2.49
CA LEU A 272 -11.49 15.98 2.86
C LEU A 272 -12.88 15.79 3.50
N PRO A 273 -13.80 14.99 2.91
CA PRO A 273 -15.02 14.54 3.60
C PRO A 273 -14.73 13.43 4.62
N PRO A 274 -15.46 13.35 5.76
CA PRO A 274 -15.23 12.30 6.77
C PRO A 274 -15.60 10.90 6.30
N SER A 275 -16.65 10.77 5.50
CA SER A 275 -17.22 9.50 5.03
C SER A 275 -17.94 9.66 3.68
N PRO A 276 -18.28 8.57 2.97
CA PRO A 276 -19.09 8.61 1.75
C PRO A 276 -20.35 9.48 1.85
N THR A 277 -21.11 9.33 2.93
CA THR A 277 -22.39 10.01 3.18
C THR A 277 -22.26 11.39 3.84
N GLN A 278 -21.04 11.90 3.99
CA GLN A 278 -20.74 13.22 4.57
C GLN A 278 -19.88 14.05 3.61
N SER A 279 -20.17 13.92 2.30
CA SER A 279 -19.51 14.69 1.25
C SER A 279 -19.93 16.16 1.22
N ALA A 280 -21.12 16.48 1.76
CA ALA A 280 -21.65 17.84 1.90
C ALA A 280 -20.98 18.64 3.03
N THR A 281 -20.99 19.97 2.88
CA THR A 281 -20.59 20.92 3.93
C THR A 281 -21.67 21.97 4.13
N THR A 282 -22.10 22.16 5.39
CA THR A 282 -22.99 23.26 5.78
C THR A 282 -22.25 24.59 5.98
N SER A 283 -20.91 24.57 5.98
CA SER A 283 -20.10 25.79 6.09
C SER A 283 -20.01 26.52 4.74
N LYS A 284 -20.61 27.72 4.70
CA LYS A 284 -20.51 28.67 3.56
C LYS A 284 -19.08 29.14 3.25
N PHE A 285 -18.13 28.89 4.16
CA PHE A 285 -16.71 29.21 3.98
C PHE A 285 -15.91 28.09 3.30
N ASN A 286 -16.53 26.96 2.94
CA ASN A 286 -15.86 25.83 2.30
C ASN A 286 -16.29 25.65 0.82
N PRO A 287 -15.55 26.19 -0.15
CA PRO A 287 -15.90 26.13 -1.57
C PRO A 287 -15.65 24.75 -2.21
N PHE A 288 -14.94 23.83 -1.55
CA PHE A 288 -14.49 22.58 -2.17
C PHE A 288 -15.51 21.43 -2.08
N ARG A 289 -16.31 21.41 -1.01
CA ARG A 289 -17.35 20.38 -0.79
C ARG A 289 -18.75 20.80 -1.27
N GLY A 290 -19.15 22.05 -1.03
CA GLY A 290 -20.46 22.58 -1.40
C GLY A 290 -21.64 22.05 -0.58
N GLU A 291 -22.76 22.79 -0.60
CA GLU A 291 -23.95 22.51 0.23
C GLU A 291 -24.65 21.19 -0.13
N LYS A 292 -24.57 20.77 -1.39
CA LYS A 292 -25.10 19.47 -1.88
C LYS A 292 -24.09 18.32 -1.85
N GLY A 293 -22.85 18.59 -1.41
CA GLY A 293 -21.77 17.61 -1.44
C GLY A 293 -21.33 17.20 -2.84
N TRP A 294 -20.68 16.03 -2.90
CA TRP A 294 -20.14 15.49 -4.13
C TRP A 294 -20.99 14.37 -4.72
N PHE A 295 -21.76 13.65 -3.89
CA PHE A 295 -22.51 12.46 -4.25
C PHE A 295 -24.01 12.67 -4.02
N ASP A 296 -24.86 12.08 -4.87
CA ASP A 296 -26.31 12.05 -4.65
C ASP A 296 -26.77 10.85 -3.80
N GLU A 297 -28.06 10.78 -3.47
CA GLU A 297 -28.57 9.71 -2.59
C GLU A 297 -28.34 8.30 -3.15
N ARG A 298 -28.44 8.12 -4.47
CA ARG A 298 -28.26 6.82 -5.12
C ARG A 298 -26.78 6.46 -5.17
N GLU A 299 -25.91 7.40 -5.51
CA GLU A 299 -24.45 7.19 -5.45
C GLU A 299 -23.99 6.84 -4.03
N GLU A 300 -24.48 7.54 -3.00
CA GLU A 300 -24.15 7.27 -1.60
C GLU A 300 -24.68 5.90 -1.13
N LYS A 301 -25.86 5.45 -1.59
CA LYS A 301 -26.36 4.08 -1.35
C LYS A 301 -25.49 3.02 -2.02
N ILE A 302 -25.03 3.25 -3.26
CA ILE A 302 -24.08 2.34 -3.93
C ILE A 302 -22.75 2.29 -3.15
N MET A 303 -22.23 3.44 -2.72
CA MET A 303 -20.97 3.52 -1.96
C MET A 303 -21.03 2.79 -0.62
N VAL A 304 -22.10 2.95 0.17
CA VAL A 304 -22.25 2.24 1.45
C VAL A 304 -22.37 0.73 1.21
N ASN A 305 -23.29 0.30 0.35
CA ASN A 305 -23.61 -1.12 0.22
C ASN A 305 -22.52 -1.91 -0.50
N ARG A 306 -21.79 -1.33 -1.47
CA ARG A 306 -20.65 -2.02 -2.11
C ARG A 306 -19.49 -2.28 -1.12
N ILE A 307 -19.27 -1.36 -0.18
CA ILE A 307 -18.18 -1.44 0.80
C ILE A 307 -18.52 -2.46 1.90
N LEU A 308 -19.78 -2.48 2.36
CA LEU A 308 -20.24 -3.43 3.37
C LEU A 308 -20.47 -4.86 2.83
N ARG A 309 -20.81 -5.01 1.53
CA ARG A 309 -20.84 -6.32 0.86
C ARG A 309 -19.42 -6.89 0.59
N ASP A 310 -18.43 -6.02 0.37
CA ASP A 310 -17.01 -6.38 0.21
C ASP A 310 -16.36 -6.82 1.54
N ASP A 311 -16.56 -6.04 2.62
CA ASP A 311 -16.08 -6.39 3.96
C ASP A 311 -17.03 -5.84 5.04
N PRO A 312 -17.90 -6.69 5.63
CA PRO A 312 -18.83 -6.28 6.68
C PRO A 312 -18.15 -5.69 7.92
N SER A 313 -16.87 -5.99 8.18
CA SER A 313 -16.13 -5.38 9.30
C SER A 313 -15.84 -3.88 9.07
N LYS A 314 -16.01 -3.39 7.83
CA LYS A 314 -15.97 -1.95 7.55
C LYS A 314 -17.14 -1.19 8.19
N GLY A 315 -18.26 -1.88 8.43
CA GLY A 315 -19.41 -1.35 9.18
C GLY A 315 -19.13 -1.13 10.66
N ASP A 316 -17.94 -1.48 11.14
CA ASP A 316 -17.48 -1.34 12.53
C ASP A 316 -16.13 -0.59 12.59
N MET A 317 -15.76 0.23 11.59
CA MET A 317 -14.45 0.92 11.58
C MET A 317 -14.27 1.96 12.68
N HIS A 318 -15.38 2.54 13.15
CA HIS A 318 -15.44 3.36 14.36
C HIS A 318 -15.11 2.58 15.64
N ASN A 319 -15.06 1.24 15.59
CA ASN A 319 -14.58 0.42 16.70
C ASN A 319 -13.09 0.60 16.90
N ARG A 320 -12.74 0.85 18.16
CA ARG A 320 -11.47 1.43 18.60
C ARG A 320 -10.36 0.37 18.72
N GLN A 321 -10.61 -0.84 18.22
CA GLN A 321 -9.60 -1.87 18.06
C GLN A 321 -8.62 -1.45 16.95
N GLY A 322 -7.49 -0.91 17.36
CA GLY A 322 -6.28 -0.86 16.55
C GLY A 322 -5.47 -2.17 16.66
N LEU A 323 -4.24 -2.15 16.15
CA LEU A 323 -3.30 -3.25 16.31
C LEU A 323 -2.90 -3.39 17.79
N SER A 324 -3.30 -4.49 18.45
CA SER A 324 -2.91 -4.75 19.83
C SER A 324 -1.51 -5.35 19.92
N LEU A 325 -0.80 -5.09 21.02
CA LEU A 325 0.53 -5.66 21.27
C LEU A 325 0.51 -7.20 21.29
N SER A 326 -0.59 -7.83 21.74
CA SER A 326 -0.77 -9.29 21.65
C SER A 326 -0.76 -9.77 20.20
N MET A 327 -1.52 -9.10 19.32
CA MET A 327 -1.61 -9.50 17.91
C MET A 327 -0.26 -9.33 17.18
N LEU A 328 0.49 -8.26 17.47
CA LEU A 328 1.86 -8.07 16.97
C LEU A 328 2.78 -9.20 17.45
N TRP A 329 2.71 -9.55 18.74
CA TRP A 329 3.49 -10.64 19.34
C TRP A 329 3.12 -12.03 18.82
N GLU A 330 1.85 -12.28 18.55
CA GLU A 330 1.35 -13.51 17.91
C GLU A 330 1.90 -13.68 16.48
N CYS A 331 2.01 -12.58 15.71
CA CYS A 331 2.58 -12.60 14.36
C CYS A 331 4.12 -12.69 14.38
N LEU A 332 4.80 -12.00 15.31
CA LEU A 332 6.25 -12.16 15.53
C LEU A 332 6.63 -13.58 15.97
N ARG A 333 5.71 -14.32 16.59
CA ARG A 333 5.90 -15.75 16.94
C ARG A 333 5.64 -16.72 15.79
N ASP A 334 5.21 -16.26 14.61
CA ASP A 334 4.99 -17.14 13.47
C ASP A 334 6.24 -17.30 12.59
N TYR A 335 6.95 -18.41 12.76
CA TYR A 335 8.16 -18.73 12.02
C TYR A 335 7.98 -18.73 10.49
N HIS A 336 6.75 -18.93 9.99
CA HIS A 336 6.48 -18.86 8.55
C HIS A 336 6.64 -17.46 7.95
N MET A 337 6.50 -16.39 8.74
CA MET A 337 6.62 -15.01 8.23
C MET A 337 8.05 -14.46 8.29
N TRP A 338 8.93 -15.05 9.10
CA TRP A 338 10.30 -14.56 9.29
C TRP A 338 11.15 -14.48 8.02
N PRO A 339 11.08 -15.39 7.03
CA PRO A 339 11.81 -15.22 5.77
C PRO A 339 11.41 -13.93 5.03
N ILE A 340 10.12 -13.57 5.04
CA ILE A 340 9.61 -12.33 4.44
C ILE A 340 10.02 -11.09 5.25
N TYR A 341 10.02 -11.17 6.59
CA TYR A 341 10.48 -10.09 7.47
C TYR A 341 12.00 -9.84 7.37
N LEU A 342 12.80 -10.90 7.25
CA LEU A 342 14.24 -10.80 7.02
C LEU A 342 14.55 -10.23 5.64
N ILE A 343 13.78 -10.59 4.60
CA ILE A 343 13.88 -9.95 3.27
C ILE A 343 13.51 -8.47 3.41
N GLY A 344 12.37 -8.15 4.03
CA GLY A 344 11.91 -6.78 4.30
C GLY A 344 12.99 -5.90 4.94
N LEU A 345 13.66 -6.43 5.98
CA LEU A 345 14.75 -5.77 6.69
C LEU A 345 15.98 -5.43 5.82
N SER A 346 16.24 -6.16 4.74
CA SER A 346 17.56 -6.20 4.11
C SER A 346 17.60 -5.90 2.61
N TRP A 347 16.49 -6.10 1.88
CA TRP A 347 16.48 -6.03 0.41
C TRP A 347 16.74 -4.61 -0.16
N THR A 348 16.36 -3.55 0.57
CA THR A 348 16.59 -2.14 0.20
C THR A 348 18.00 -1.65 0.48
N ILE A 349 18.69 -2.27 1.45
CA ILE A 349 19.95 -1.75 1.99
C ILE A 349 21.04 -1.58 0.91
N PRO A 350 21.22 -2.50 -0.08
CA PRO A 350 22.19 -2.32 -1.17
C PRO A 350 22.03 -1.05 -2.03
N PHE A 351 20.84 -0.42 -2.03
CA PHE A 351 20.54 0.76 -2.85
C PHE A 351 20.48 2.05 -2.02
N ASN A 352 19.85 1.99 -0.85
CA ASN A 352 19.48 3.15 -0.05
C ASN A 352 20.61 4.18 0.20
N PRO A 353 21.86 3.80 0.55
CA PRO A 353 22.92 4.78 0.78
C PRO A 353 23.29 5.53 -0.50
N VAL A 354 23.38 4.84 -1.64
CA VAL A 354 23.69 5.51 -2.92
C VAL A 354 22.62 6.54 -3.26
N THR A 355 21.35 6.26 -2.94
CA THR A 355 20.25 7.23 -3.05
C THR A 355 20.41 8.40 -2.06
N SER A 356 20.57 8.14 -0.77
CA SER A 356 20.57 9.18 0.29
C SER A 356 21.78 10.12 0.24
N TYR A 357 22.93 9.65 -0.26
CA TYR A 357 24.12 10.49 -0.47
C TYR A 357 24.36 10.79 -1.95
N LEU A 358 23.37 10.64 -2.85
CA LEU A 358 23.56 10.82 -4.29
C LEU A 358 24.12 12.20 -4.60
N THR A 359 23.47 13.25 -4.09
CA THR A 359 23.89 14.64 -4.28
C THR A 359 25.26 14.93 -3.70
N LEU A 360 25.52 14.49 -2.46
CA LEU A 360 26.80 14.66 -1.78
C LEU A 360 27.94 13.97 -2.56
N GLN A 361 27.70 12.78 -3.10
CA GLN A 361 28.64 12.10 -4.00
C GLN A 361 28.88 12.92 -5.27
N LEU A 362 27.84 13.37 -5.98
CA LEU A 362 28.01 14.16 -7.21
C LEU A 362 28.78 15.47 -6.97
N ARG A 363 28.52 16.17 -5.85
CA ARG A 363 29.32 17.36 -5.45
C ARG A 363 30.78 16.99 -5.22
N SER A 364 31.07 15.85 -4.60
CA SER A 364 32.45 15.35 -4.42
C SER A 364 33.15 14.93 -5.74
N LEU A 365 32.39 14.74 -6.83
CA LEU A 365 32.94 14.52 -8.18
C LEU A 365 33.22 15.81 -8.94
N GLY A 366 32.92 16.99 -8.35
CA GLY A 366 33.16 18.30 -8.95
C GLY A 366 31.96 18.93 -9.67
N PHE A 367 30.80 18.26 -9.69
CA PHE A 367 29.58 18.83 -10.29
C PHE A 367 29.06 20.04 -9.48
N GLY A 368 28.44 21.01 -10.17
CA GLY A 368 27.88 22.20 -9.52
C GLY A 368 26.65 21.88 -8.66
N THR A 369 26.26 22.77 -7.73
CA THR A 369 25.04 22.63 -6.92
C THR A 369 23.80 22.42 -7.79
N PHE A 370 23.54 23.33 -8.73
CA PHE A 370 22.37 23.28 -9.61
C PHE A 370 22.40 22.07 -10.56
N GLU A 371 23.57 21.77 -11.12
CA GLU A 371 23.80 20.62 -11.99
C GLU A 371 23.55 19.30 -11.26
N THR A 372 24.06 19.15 -10.03
CA THR A 372 23.88 17.98 -9.17
C THR A 372 22.42 17.62 -8.99
N ASN A 373 21.54 18.60 -8.76
CA ASN A 373 20.10 18.37 -8.61
C ASN A 373 19.51 17.76 -9.89
N LEU A 374 19.75 18.39 -11.04
CA LEU A 374 19.24 17.91 -12.34
C LEU A 374 19.82 16.54 -12.71
N LEU A 375 21.08 16.28 -12.38
CA LEU A 375 21.76 15.00 -12.60
C LEU A 375 21.14 13.83 -11.82
N THR A 376 20.27 14.07 -10.82
CA THR A 376 19.50 13.00 -10.14
C THR A 376 18.29 12.51 -10.96
N ILE A 377 17.72 13.35 -11.83
CA ILE A 377 16.45 13.09 -12.52
C ILE A 377 16.47 11.77 -13.34
N PRO A 378 17.53 11.42 -14.09
CA PRO A 378 17.57 10.17 -14.85
C PRO A 378 17.46 8.91 -13.99
N ALA A 379 17.87 8.95 -12.71
CA ALA A 379 17.72 7.82 -11.79
C ALA A 379 16.25 7.59 -11.41
N TYR A 380 15.51 8.66 -11.11
CA TYR A 380 14.09 8.57 -10.77
C TYR A 380 13.22 8.18 -11.98
N VAL A 381 13.56 8.67 -13.18
CA VAL A 381 12.94 8.23 -14.44
C VAL A 381 13.19 6.74 -14.69
N LEU A 382 14.44 6.27 -14.54
CA LEU A 382 14.78 4.86 -14.69
C LEU A 382 14.06 3.99 -13.64
N PHE A 383 13.98 4.44 -12.38
CA PHE A 383 13.23 3.77 -11.32
C PHE A 383 11.75 3.60 -11.68
N ILE A 384 11.08 4.64 -12.22
CA ILE A 384 9.67 4.55 -12.62
C ILE A 384 9.49 3.49 -13.71
N ILE A 385 10.34 3.49 -14.73
CA ILE A 385 10.32 2.49 -15.81
C ILE A 385 10.51 1.08 -15.25
N GLN A 386 11.50 0.89 -14.37
CA GLN A 386 11.80 -0.39 -13.73
C GLN A 386 10.64 -0.87 -12.82
N LEU A 387 10.07 0.00 -12.00
CA LEU A 387 8.91 -0.31 -11.14
C LEU A 387 7.74 -0.84 -11.96
N LEU A 388 7.35 -0.13 -13.02
CA LEU A 388 6.23 -0.53 -13.88
C LEU A 388 6.54 -1.84 -14.61
N PHE A 389 7.74 -1.98 -15.19
CA PHE A 389 8.17 -3.18 -15.89
C PHE A 389 8.20 -4.43 -14.98
N TRP A 390 8.89 -4.37 -13.83
CA TRP A 390 9.05 -5.53 -12.96
C TRP A 390 7.75 -5.91 -12.23
N THR A 391 6.85 -4.97 -11.97
CA THR A 391 5.50 -5.28 -11.49
C THR A 391 4.75 -6.14 -12.51
N TRP A 392 4.73 -5.72 -13.78
CA TRP A 392 4.10 -6.46 -14.89
C TRP A 392 4.76 -7.83 -15.15
N VAL A 393 6.10 -7.92 -15.05
CA VAL A 393 6.80 -9.22 -15.13
C VAL A 393 6.37 -10.14 -13.97
N SER A 394 6.18 -9.63 -12.76
CA SER A 394 5.76 -10.44 -11.60
C SER A 394 4.37 -11.05 -11.73
N GLU A 395 3.47 -10.40 -12.46
CA GLU A 395 2.14 -10.94 -12.77
C GLU A 395 2.22 -12.06 -13.80
N LYS A 396 3.05 -11.90 -14.84
CA LYS A 396 3.24 -12.89 -15.91
C LYS A 396 4.04 -14.13 -15.50
N VAL A 397 5.09 -13.94 -14.71
CA VAL A 397 5.99 -15.03 -14.28
C VAL A 397 5.40 -15.76 -13.05
N ASN A 398 4.56 -15.09 -12.26
CA ASN A 398 3.93 -15.55 -11.01
C ASN A 398 4.91 -15.93 -9.87
N ASP A 399 6.17 -16.23 -10.17
CA ASP A 399 7.26 -16.46 -9.20
C ASP A 399 7.80 -15.12 -8.64
N ARG A 400 7.30 -14.75 -7.47
CA ARG A 400 7.56 -13.45 -6.84
C ARG A 400 8.91 -13.38 -6.12
N PHE A 401 9.46 -14.51 -5.69
CA PHE A 401 10.78 -14.55 -5.05
C PHE A 401 11.91 -14.46 -6.10
N LEU A 402 11.75 -15.12 -7.25
CA LEU A 402 12.75 -15.05 -8.32
C LEU A 402 12.74 -13.67 -9.01
N VAL A 403 11.58 -13.03 -9.17
CA VAL A 403 11.52 -11.61 -9.58
C VAL A 403 12.16 -10.69 -8.53
N GLY A 404 11.92 -10.94 -7.24
CA GLY A 404 12.59 -10.23 -6.14
C GLY A 404 14.13 -10.30 -6.22
N LEU A 405 14.66 -11.48 -6.52
CA LEU A 405 16.10 -11.76 -6.69
C LEU A 405 16.75 -10.91 -7.79
N VAL A 406 16.02 -10.52 -8.85
CA VAL A 406 16.59 -9.72 -9.95
C VAL A 406 17.10 -8.35 -9.47
N SER A 407 16.45 -7.76 -8.45
CA SER A 407 16.97 -6.52 -7.83
C SER A 407 18.41 -6.68 -7.33
N GLN A 408 18.72 -7.82 -6.72
CA GLN A 408 20.04 -8.12 -6.16
C GLN A 408 21.04 -8.50 -7.26
N ILE A 409 20.60 -9.22 -8.29
CA ILE A 409 21.40 -9.51 -9.50
C ILE A 409 21.80 -8.22 -10.23
N TRP A 410 20.94 -7.20 -10.22
CA TRP A 410 21.25 -5.87 -10.75
C TRP A 410 22.22 -5.08 -9.86
N ALA A 411 22.02 -5.12 -8.53
CA ALA A 411 22.86 -4.41 -7.56
C ALA A 411 24.31 -4.90 -7.55
N LEU A 412 24.52 -6.22 -7.51
CA LEU A 412 25.84 -6.83 -7.27
C LEU A 412 26.95 -6.37 -8.23
N PRO A 413 26.80 -6.44 -9.58
CA PRO A 413 27.87 -6.00 -10.49
C PRO A 413 28.12 -4.49 -10.43
N LEU A 414 27.10 -3.68 -10.13
CA LEU A 414 27.23 -2.22 -10.02
C LEU A 414 27.98 -1.82 -8.74
N LEU A 415 27.70 -2.49 -7.62
CA LEU A 415 28.41 -2.29 -6.35
C LEU A 415 29.86 -2.80 -6.43
N VAL A 416 30.10 -3.94 -7.09
CA VAL A 416 31.46 -4.42 -7.39
C VAL A 416 32.20 -3.44 -8.30
N ALA A 417 31.56 -2.88 -9.32
CA ALA A 417 32.16 -1.83 -10.15
C ALA A 417 32.49 -0.57 -9.32
N LEU A 418 31.61 -0.15 -8.39
CA LEU A 418 31.84 1.01 -7.51
C LEU A 418 32.98 0.76 -6.49
N GLU A 419 33.19 -0.49 -6.07
CA GLU A 419 34.33 -0.88 -5.25
C GLU A 419 35.64 -0.97 -6.04
N CYS A 420 35.60 -1.45 -7.29
CA CYS A 420 36.79 -1.63 -8.13
C CYS A 420 37.21 -0.38 -8.93
N ILE A 421 36.33 0.59 -9.16
CA ILE A 421 36.61 1.78 -9.99
C ILE A 421 37.76 2.63 -9.40
N SER A 422 38.65 3.14 -10.25
CA SER A 422 39.85 3.88 -9.81
C SER A 422 39.49 5.21 -9.14
N PRO A 423 40.28 5.68 -8.15
CA PRO A 423 40.24 7.07 -7.68
C PRO A 423 40.39 8.11 -8.80
N SER A 424 41.07 7.77 -9.90
CA SER A 424 41.27 8.63 -11.08
C SER A 424 40.24 8.46 -12.21
N SER A 425 39.22 7.61 -12.06
CA SER A 425 38.20 7.42 -13.10
C SER A 425 37.29 8.64 -13.26
N SER A 426 36.81 8.86 -14.49
CA SER A 426 35.93 9.97 -14.88
C SER A 426 34.70 10.13 -13.96
N PRO A 427 34.34 11.36 -13.55
CA PRO A 427 33.08 11.68 -12.86
C PRO A 427 31.86 11.02 -13.50
N TRP A 428 31.77 11.04 -14.83
CA TRP A 428 30.65 10.46 -15.58
C TRP A 428 30.54 8.94 -15.42
N ALA A 429 31.64 8.21 -15.27
CA ALA A 429 31.60 6.77 -15.04
C ALA A 429 31.01 6.43 -13.66
N ARG A 430 31.34 7.22 -12.62
CA ARG A 430 30.73 7.07 -11.29
C ARG A 430 29.28 7.54 -11.26
N TRP A 431 28.94 8.60 -11.99
CA TRP A 431 27.56 9.04 -12.18
C TRP A 431 26.71 7.93 -12.80
N VAL A 432 27.13 7.31 -13.91
CA VAL A 432 26.41 6.17 -14.52
C VAL A 432 26.17 5.04 -13.52
N LEU A 433 27.20 4.62 -12.76
CA LEU A 433 27.05 3.58 -11.74
C LEU A 433 26.04 3.98 -10.65
N ALA A 434 26.13 5.20 -10.11
CA ALA A 434 25.20 5.68 -9.09
C ALA A 434 23.75 5.76 -9.60
N ILE A 435 23.55 6.27 -10.82
CA ILE A 435 22.23 6.37 -11.45
C ILE A 435 21.63 4.98 -11.71
N MET A 436 22.44 4.00 -12.12
CA MET A 436 21.97 2.62 -12.29
C MET A 436 21.64 1.93 -10.96
N ILE A 437 22.36 2.22 -9.87
CA ILE A 437 22.05 1.67 -8.53
C ILE A 437 20.75 2.30 -7.98
N VAL A 438 20.56 3.60 -8.15
CA VAL A 438 19.32 4.27 -7.70
C VAL A 438 18.13 3.82 -8.56
N GLY A 439 18.28 3.79 -9.89
CA GLY A 439 17.29 3.29 -10.86
C GLY A 439 17.21 1.75 -10.96
N HIS A 440 17.14 1.06 -9.82
CA HIS A 440 17.12 -0.39 -9.73
C HIS A 440 15.71 -1.01 -9.99
N PRO A 441 15.64 -2.33 -10.24
CA PRO A 441 14.40 -3.11 -10.18
C PRO A 441 13.68 -3.00 -8.81
N TYR A 442 12.71 -2.09 -8.69
CA TYR A 442 12.00 -1.85 -7.43
C TYR A 442 10.89 -2.89 -7.20
N VAL A 443 11.10 -3.77 -6.22
CA VAL A 443 10.24 -4.95 -5.97
C VAL A 443 9.35 -4.84 -4.72
N HIS A 444 9.28 -3.67 -4.07
CA HIS A 444 8.56 -3.51 -2.80
C HIS A 444 7.08 -3.93 -2.86
N ALA A 445 6.36 -3.52 -3.90
CA ALA A 445 4.94 -3.86 -4.06
C ALA A 445 4.71 -5.39 -4.20
N ILE A 446 5.66 -6.08 -4.84
CA ILE A 446 5.65 -7.53 -4.99
C ILE A 446 5.83 -8.19 -3.62
N LEU A 447 6.80 -7.71 -2.82
CA LEU A 447 7.05 -8.20 -1.47
C LEU A 447 5.85 -7.96 -0.52
N VAL A 448 5.22 -6.78 -0.56
CA VAL A 448 3.97 -6.51 0.18
C VAL A 448 2.86 -7.50 -0.21
N ALA A 449 2.72 -7.81 -1.50
CA ALA A 449 1.77 -8.81 -1.96
C ALA A 449 2.12 -10.24 -1.48
N ILE A 450 3.40 -10.60 -1.38
CA ILE A 450 3.84 -11.86 -0.75
C ILE A 450 3.44 -11.88 0.73
N THR A 451 3.72 -10.82 1.49
CA THR A 451 3.37 -10.69 2.92
C THR A 451 1.88 -10.87 3.14
N SER A 452 1.05 -10.16 2.37
CA SER A 452 -0.41 -10.22 2.47
C SER A 452 -0.96 -11.61 2.10
N ARG A 453 -0.42 -12.28 1.08
CA ARG A 453 -0.78 -13.67 0.79
C ARG A 453 -0.40 -14.59 1.96
N ASN A 454 0.87 -14.53 2.39
CA ASN A 454 1.45 -15.46 3.37
C ASN A 454 0.97 -15.27 4.81
N ALA A 455 0.29 -14.18 5.15
CA ALA A 455 -0.30 -13.99 6.46
C ALA A 455 -1.66 -14.74 6.64
N GLY A 456 -2.26 -15.28 5.58
CA GLY A 456 -3.47 -16.10 5.66
C GLY A 456 -4.77 -15.28 5.81
N THR A 457 -5.26 -15.09 7.04
CA THR A 457 -6.58 -14.45 7.31
C THR A 457 -6.55 -12.93 7.21
N VAL A 458 -7.68 -12.28 6.87
CA VAL A 458 -7.78 -10.80 6.78
C VAL A 458 -7.21 -10.10 8.02
N ARG A 459 -7.60 -10.55 9.23
CA ARG A 459 -7.12 -9.96 10.49
C ARG A 459 -5.60 -10.10 10.68
N THR A 460 -4.99 -11.21 10.29
CA THR A 460 -3.53 -11.40 10.37
C THR A 460 -2.77 -10.68 9.26
N ARG A 461 -3.37 -10.46 8.07
CA ARG A 461 -2.76 -9.69 6.98
C ARG A 461 -2.41 -8.26 7.37
N THR A 462 -3.30 -7.58 8.09
CA THR A 462 -3.07 -6.19 8.54
C THR A 462 -1.88 -6.11 9.49
N VAL A 463 -1.83 -7.01 10.49
CA VAL A 463 -0.72 -7.07 11.45
C VAL A 463 0.60 -7.42 10.77
N ALA A 464 0.59 -8.44 9.91
CA ALA A 464 1.79 -8.90 9.23
C ALA A 464 2.35 -7.88 8.23
N SER A 465 1.47 -7.14 7.54
CA SER A 465 1.87 -6.03 6.65
C SER A 465 2.51 -4.89 7.44
N ALA A 466 1.98 -4.56 8.63
CA ALA A 466 2.58 -3.56 9.52
C ALA A 466 3.96 -3.99 10.02
N ILE A 467 4.12 -5.23 10.49
CA ILE A 467 5.44 -5.77 10.90
C ILE A 467 6.43 -5.74 9.74
N TYR A 468 6.01 -6.12 8.53
CA TYR A 468 6.85 -6.01 7.33
C TYR A 468 7.27 -4.56 7.07
N ASN A 469 6.36 -3.58 7.14
CA ASN A 469 6.68 -2.16 6.99
C ASN A 469 7.72 -1.71 8.04
N MET A 470 7.53 -2.08 9.30
CA MET A 470 8.49 -1.81 10.39
C MET A 470 9.87 -2.42 10.11
N THR A 471 9.94 -3.64 9.56
CA THR A 471 11.24 -4.22 9.17
C THR A 471 11.92 -3.45 8.04
N VAL A 472 11.19 -3.02 7.01
CA VAL A 472 11.76 -2.20 5.91
C VAL A 472 12.31 -0.88 6.43
N GLN A 473 11.64 -0.24 7.39
CA GLN A 473 12.10 1.00 8.02
C GLN A 473 13.29 0.79 8.97
N ALA A 474 13.38 -0.36 9.65
CA ALA A 474 14.59 -0.76 10.37
C ALA A 474 15.77 -0.97 9.39
N GLY A 475 15.50 -1.49 8.19
CA GLY A 475 16.46 -1.55 7.09
C GLY A 475 16.92 -0.17 6.63
N SER A 476 16.00 0.79 6.54
CA SER A 476 16.32 2.21 6.30
C SER A 476 17.30 2.74 7.36
N ILE A 477 17.03 2.53 8.66
CA ILE A 477 17.93 2.94 9.76
C ILE A 477 19.34 2.35 9.59
N ILE A 478 19.45 1.05 9.28
CA ILE A 478 20.75 0.40 9.05
C ILE A 478 21.46 1.07 7.87
N SER A 479 20.76 1.28 6.75
CA SER A 479 21.35 1.86 5.54
C SER A 479 21.90 3.29 5.74
N GLN A 480 21.23 4.14 6.53
CA GLN A 480 21.70 5.49 6.87
C GLN A 480 23.00 5.52 7.68
N ASN A 481 23.54 4.37 8.13
CA ASN A 481 24.76 4.29 8.91
C ASN A 481 25.93 3.57 8.19
N ILE A 482 25.74 3.15 6.93
CA ILE A 482 26.75 2.41 6.16
C ILE A 482 27.81 3.34 5.55
N TYR A 483 27.39 4.45 4.93
CA TYR A 483 28.31 5.47 4.40
C TYR A 483 28.63 6.47 5.50
N ARG A 484 29.91 6.71 5.75
CA ARG A 484 30.41 7.44 6.93
C ARG A 484 31.54 8.40 6.57
N GLU A 485 31.78 9.39 7.43
CA GLU A 485 32.77 10.46 7.19
C GLU A 485 34.18 9.91 6.88
N ASP A 486 34.60 8.90 7.63
CA ASP A 486 35.94 8.29 7.59
C ASP A 486 36.16 7.36 6.38
N ASP A 487 35.15 7.19 5.54
CA ASP A 487 35.18 6.35 4.33
C ASP A 487 35.04 7.19 3.04
N LYS A 488 35.00 8.53 3.17
CA LYS A 488 34.95 9.46 2.03
C LYS A 488 36.25 9.44 1.20
N PRO A 489 36.18 9.80 -0.10
CA PRO A 489 34.98 10.09 -0.89
C PRO A 489 34.42 8.87 -1.63
N LEU A 490 35.08 7.70 -1.51
CA LEU A 490 34.78 6.51 -2.34
C LEU A 490 33.89 5.46 -1.64
N TYR A 491 33.66 5.61 -0.33
CA TYR A 491 32.83 4.75 0.51
C TYR A 491 33.17 3.25 0.39
N ARG A 492 34.47 2.92 0.36
CA ARG A 492 34.98 1.56 0.09
C ARG A 492 34.57 0.54 1.16
N ARG A 493 34.57 0.92 2.43
CA ARG A 493 34.05 0.06 3.52
C ARG A 493 32.54 -0.10 3.38
N GLY A 494 31.83 0.98 3.04
CA GLY A 494 30.40 0.97 2.73
C GLY A 494 30.07 0.00 1.60
N ASN A 495 30.68 0.14 0.43
CA ASN A 495 30.50 -0.72 -0.74
C ASN A 495 30.70 -2.20 -0.40
N LYS A 496 31.74 -2.55 0.38
CA LYS A 496 31.96 -3.94 0.83
C LYS A 496 30.84 -4.47 1.71
N VAL A 497 30.30 -3.65 2.61
CA VAL A 497 29.11 -3.99 3.40
C VAL A 497 27.89 -4.17 2.50
N LEU A 498 27.69 -3.31 1.50
CA LEU A 498 26.58 -3.43 0.54
C LEU A 498 26.70 -4.69 -0.34
N ILE A 499 27.89 -5.05 -0.79
CA ILE A 499 28.17 -6.31 -1.51
C ILE A 499 27.87 -7.52 -0.62
N ALA A 500 28.31 -7.51 0.64
CA ALA A 500 28.05 -8.59 1.59
C ALA A 500 26.56 -8.75 1.90
N ILE A 501 25.83 -7.64 2.10
CA ILE A 501 24.37 -7.64 2.30
C ILE A 501 23.64 -8.08 1.02
N CYS A 502 24.11 -7.68 -0.16
CA CYS A 502 23.55 -8.15 -1.44
C CYS A 502 23.73 -9.67 -1.63
N ALA A 503 24.88 -10.23 -1.26
CA ALA A 503 25.13 -11.68 -1.25
C ALA A 503 24.27 -12.42 -0.21
N TYR A 504 24.08 -11.85 0.98
CA TYR A 504 23.14 -12.34 1.99
C TYR A 504 21.70 -12.33 1.44
N ASN A 505 21.26 -11.25 0.81
CA ASN A 505 19.94 -11.12 0.20
C ASN A 505 19.74 -12.17 -0.90
N PHE A 506 20.76 -12.42 -1.74
CA PHE A 506 20.72 -13.44 -2.79
C PHE A 506 20.48 -14.84 -2.20
N ALA A 507 21.24 -15.20 -1.15
CA ALA A 507 21.04 -16.45 -0.41
C ALA A 507 19.67 -16.51 0.29
N LEU A 508 19.19 -15.40 0.84
CA LEU A 508 17.92 -15.30 1.57
C LEU A 508 16.69 -15.40 0.66
N PHE A 509 16.70 -14.78 -0.52
CA PHE A 509 15.62 -14.92 -1.52
C PHE A 509 15.48 -16.37 -2.00
N ILE A 510 16.61 -17.03 -2.28
CA ILE A 510 16.62 -18.45 -2.67
C ILE A 510 16.20 -19.34 -1.50
N GLY A 511 16.75 -19.11 -0.30
CA GLY A 511 16.41 -19.86 0.91
C GLY A 511 14.95 -19.73 1.31
N ALA A 512 14.37 -18.53 1.22
CA ALA A 512 12.94 -18.30 1.43
C ALA A 512 12.08 -19.08 0.44
N LYS A 513 12.42 -19.05 -0.86
CA LYS A 513 11.69 -19.85 -1.87
C LYS A 513 11.76 -21.34 -1.57
N ILE A 514 12.95 -21.87 -1.29
CA ILE A 514 13.15 -23.30 -0.95
C ILE A 514 12.36 -23.67 0.31
N PHE A 515 12.38 -22.83 1.34
CA PHE A 515 11.62 -23.02 2.58
C PHE A 515 10.11 -23.11 2.31
N TYR A 516 9.52 -22.15 1.59
CA TYR A 516 8.09 -22.16 1.28
C TYR A 516 7.69 -23.32 0.36
N MET A 517 8.52 -23.67 -0.63
CA MET A 517 8.30 -24.88 -1.46
C MET A 517 8.32 -26.17 -0.61
N ALA A 518 9.25 -26.31 0.32
CA ALA A 518 9.32 -27.47 1.22
C ALA A 518 8.14 -27.53 2.20
N VAL A 519 7.73 -26.38 2.75
CA VAL A 519 6.53 -26.24 3.59
C VAL A 519 5.27 -26.62 2.83
N ASN A 520 5.10 -26.13 1.60
CA ASN A 520 3.99 -26.49 0.72
C ASN A 520 3.96 -27.99 0.41
N LYS A 521 5.08 -28.55 -0.07
CA LYS A 521 5.18 -29.99 -0.40
C LYS A 521 4.88 -30.88 0.82
N LYS A 522 5.28 -30.48 2.02
CA LYS A 522 4.94 -31.22 3.25
C LYS A 522 3.43 -31.19 3.54
N ARG A 523 2.78 -30.03 3.36
CA ARG A 523 1.32 -29.89 3.56
C ARG A 523 0.53 -30.65 2.51
N GLU A 524 0.92 -30.55 1.25
CA GLU A 524 0.32 -31.27 0.13
C GLU A 524 0.41 -32.79 0.35
N ALA A 525 1.54 -33.32 0.82
CA ALA A 525 1.68 -34.72 1.18
C ALA A 525 0.74 -35.14 2.32
N MET A 526 0.64 -34.35 3.39
CA MET A 526 -0.29 -34.64 4.51
C MET A 526 -1.76 -34.53 4.07
N TRP A 527 -2.12 -33.50 3.30
CA TRP A 527 -3.48 -33.27 2.81
C TRP A 527 -3.93 -34.33 1.80
N SER A 528 -3.06 -34.74 0.87
CA SER A 528 -3.35 -35.82 -0.08
C SER A 528 -3.48 -37.19 0.60
N SER A 529 -2.78 -37.42 1.73
CA SER A 529 -2.90 -38.68 2.49
C SER A 529 -4.17 -38.84 3.34
N MET A 530 -4.92 -37.76 3.59
CA MET A 530 -6.19 -37.80 4.35
C MET A 530 -7.34 -38.36 3.51
N SER A 531 -8.34 -39.00 4.13
CA SER A 531 -9.59 -39.35 3.46
C SER A 531 -10.42 -38.09 3.11
N VAL A 532 -11.65 -38.24 2.60
CA VAL A 532 -12.57 -37.10 2.40
C VAL A 532 -13.16 -36.67 3.75
N GLU A 533 -13.54 -37.66 4.55
CA GLU A 533 -14.08 -37.55 5.89
C GLU A 533 -13.06 -36.91 6.85
N ASP A 534 -11.79 -37.33 6.81
CA ASP A 534 -10.70 -36.71 7.58
C ASP A 534 -10.53 -35.23 7.25
N LYS A 535 -10.70 -34.85 5.97
CA LYS A 535 -10.61 -33.45 5.53
C LYS A 535 -11.77 -32.63 6.07
N GLU A 536 -13.00 -33.15 6.05
CA GLU A 536 -14.17 -32.47 6.63
C GLU A 536 -14.04 -32.33 8.15
N VAL A 537 -13.60 -33.39 8.84
CA VAL A 537 -13.30 -33.34 10.28
C VAL A 537 -12.20 -32.33 10.59
N TYR A 538 -11.12 -32.29 9.82
CA TYR A 538 -10.06 -31.28 9.98
C TYR A 538 -10.61 -29.86 9.73
N LEU A 539 -11.36 -29.63 8.64
CA LEU A 539 -11.88 -28.31 8.29
C LEU A 539 -12.86 -27.76 9.32
N THR A 540 -13.61 -28.63 10.00
CA THR A 540 -14.58 -28.26 11.05
C THR A 540 -13.97 -28.16 12.45
N THR A 541 -12.91 -28.90 12.76
CA THR A 541 -12.33 -28.96 14.13
C THR A 541 -10.97 -28.28 14.29
N THR A 542 -10.26 -27.91 13.20
CA THR A 542 -8.90 -27.40 13.30
C THR A 542 -8.79 -26.08 14.08
N LYS A 543 -7.73 -26.00 14.89
CA LYS A 543 -7.32 -24.77 15.59
C LYS A 543 -6.28 -23.97 14.79
N ASP A 544 -5.83 -24.48 13.65
CA ASP A 544 -4.85 -23.81 12.80
C ASP A 544 -5.45 -22.59 12.10
N LYS A 545 -4.78 -21.45 12.26
CA LYS A 545 -5.23 -20.16 11.73
C LYS A 545 -4.36 -19.73 10.56
N GLY A 546 -5.01 -19.20 9.53
CA GLY A 546 -4.36 -18.61 8.37
C GLY A 546 -3.33 -19.54 7.74
N ASN A 547 -2.08 -19.11 7.76
CA ASN A 547 -1.00 -19.76 7.04
C ASN A 547 -0.49 -21.07 7.66
N LYS A 548 -1.00 -21.50 8.82
CA LYS A 548 -0.60 -22.77 9.48
C LYS A 548 -1.42 -23.96 8.99
N ARG A 549 -2.55 -23.70 8.35
CA ARG A 549 -3.49 -24.72 7.87
C ARG A 549 -2.89 -25.62 6.77
N LEU A 550 -3.33 -26.88 6.75
CA LEU A 550 -2.96 -27.88 5.73
C LEU A 550 -3.50 -27.55 4.34
N ASP A 551 -4.72 -27.00 4.24
CA ASP A 551 -5.35 -26.53 3.01
C ASP A 551 -4.80 -25.17 2.52
N PHE A 552 -3.83 -24.57 3.22
CA PHE A 552 -3.23 -23.30 2.85
C PHE A 552 -1.87 -23.46 2.17
N SER A 553 -1.76 -22.92 0.96
CA SER A 553 -0.52 -22.82 0.18
C SER A 553 0.15 -21.44 0.31
N THR A 554 1.45 -21.43 0.60
CA THR A 554 2.30 -20.22 0.77
C THR A 554 2.75 -19.61 -0.56
N ILE A 555 3.06 -20.45 -1.56
CA ILE A 555 3.35 -20.07 -2.94
C ILE A 555 2.39 -20.81 -3.89
N GLN A 556 1.62 -20.06 -4.68
CA GLN A 556 0.79 -20.60 -5.74
C GLN A 556 1.59 -20.73 -7.05
N ASP A 557 2.57 -21.63 -7.04
CA ASP A 557 3.30 -22.08 -8.23
C ASP A 557 2.44 -23.15 -8.92
N ASP A 558 1.70 -22.79 -9.97
CA ASP A 558 0.85 -23.71 -10.74
C ASP A 558 1.69 -24.67 -11.61
N LYS A 559 2.41 -25.60 -10.95
CA LYS A 559 3.21 -26.69 -11.55
C LYS A 559 3.04 -28.02 -10.81
N ALA A 560 1.79 -28.43 -10.64
CA ALA A 560 1.40 -29.82 -10.48
C ALA A 560 0.68 -30.29 -11.77
N PRO A 561 0.82 -31.55 -12.21
CA PRO A 561 0.42 -31.99 -13.55
C PRO A 561 -1.07 -32.33 -13.69
N ASP A 562 -1.57 -32.20 -14.93
CA ASP A 562 -2.70 -32.90 -15.53
C ASP A 562 -3.97 -33.13 -14.67
N MET A 563 -4.78 -32.07 -14.51
CA MET A 563 -6.21 -32.23 -14.29
C MET A 563 -7.03 -31.40 -15.30
N LYS A 564 -7.12 -31.95 -16.52
CA LYS A 564 -8.00 -31.58 -17.66
C LYS A 564 -8.52 -30.14 -17.69
N CYS A 565 -7.88 -29.30 -18.52
CA CYS A 565 -8.49 -28.06 -18.99
C CYS A 565 -9.82 -28.33 -19.70
N ILE A 566 -10.95 -27.97 -19.09
CA ILE A 566 -12.19 -27.72 -19.82
C ILE A 566 -12.03 -26.34 -20.47
N SER A 567 -12.08 -26.27 -21.79
CA SER A 567 -11.59 -25.13 -22.56
C SER A 567 -12.52 -23.91 -22.49
N PHE A 568 -11.93 -22.75 -22.21
CA PHE A 568 -12.64 -21.46 -22.16
C PHE A 568 -12.75 -20.86 -23.59
N GLU A 569 -13.28 -21.65 -24.53
CA GLU A 569 -13.12 -21.44 -25.98
C GLU A 569 -14.43 -21.13 -26.72
N ASN A 570 -15.58 -21.26 -26.04
CA ASN A 570 -16.93 -21.03 -26.60
C ASN A 570 -17.54 -19.65 -26.28
N SER A 571 -16.71 -18.64 -25.98
CA SER A 571 -17.16 -17.26 -25.66
C SER A 571 -16.61 -16.19 -26.63
N VAL A 572 -15.93 -16.59 -27.71
CA VAL A 572 -15.30 -15.67 -28.69
C VAL A 572 -15.59 -16.11 -30.13
N LYS A 573 -16.85 -16.47 -30.40
CA LYS A 573 -17.33 -16.90 -31.74
C LYS A 573 -18.61 -16.18 -32.21
N GLU A 574 -18.88 -15.01 -31.65
CA GLU A 574 -19.91 -14.08 -32.15
C GLU A 574 -19.38 -12.64 -32.06
N ASP A 575 -18.41 -12.32 -32.92
CA ASP A 575 -18.32 -11.01 -33.60
C ASP A 575 -17.16 -11.00 -34.62
N GLY A 576 -17.50 -10.82 -35.90
CA GLY A 576 -16.57 -10.96 -37.02
C GLY A 576 -15.86 -9.66 -37.41
N ALA A 577 -14.96 -9.14 -36.58
CA ALA A 577 -14.18 -7.93 -36.89
C ALA A 577 -12.65 -8.11 -36.77
N THR A 578 -11.94 -7.63 -37.78
CA THR A 578 -10.49 -7.65 -38.02
C THR A 578 -9.57 -7.52 -36.79
N ARG A 579 -8.59 -8.45 -36.70
CA ARG A 579 -7.46 -8.41 -35.74
C ARG A 579 -6.74 -7.05 -35.77
N ASN A 580 -6.63 -6.39 -34.63
CA ASN A 580 -5.76 -5.22 -34.46
C ASN A 580 -5.10 -5.22 -33.05
N PRO A 581 -3.78 -5.43 -32.91
CA PRO A 581 -3.13 -5.69 -31.61
C PRO A 581 -2.99 -4.46 -30.68
N LEU A 582 -3.58 -3.32 -31.03
CA LEU A 582 -3.48 -2.05 -30.29
C LEU A 582 -4.56 -1.85 -29.20
N LEU A 583 -5.61 -2.67 -29.15
CA LEU A 583 -6.78 -2.42 -28.28
C LEU A 583 -6.57 -2.70 -26.78
N ILE A 584 -5.54 -3.47 -26.40
CA ILE A 584 -5.26 -3.78 -24.98
C ILE A 584 -4.76 -2.54 -24.20
N PHE A 585 -4.35 -1.46 -24.90
CA PHE A 585 -4.01 -0.17 -24.28
C PHE A 585 -5.21 0.61 -23.71
N GLN A 586 -6.46 0.15 -23.85
CA GLN A 586 -7.60 0.87 -23.23
C GLN A 586 -7.60 0.85 -21.69
N GLY A 587 -6.82 -0.04 -21.05
CA GLY A 587 -6.51 0.03 -19.62
C GLY A 587 -5.60 1.20 -19.24
N LEU A 588 -4.80 1.72 -20.19
CA LEU A 588 -3.89 2.85 -20.00
C LEU A 588 -4.52 4.20 -20.40
N ARG A 589 -5.85 4.32 -20.50
CA ARG A 589 -6.53 5.60 -20.78
C ARG A 589 -6.53 6.61 -19.61
N ILE A 590 -5.59 6.46 -18.68
CA ILE A 590 -5.13 7.49 -17.72
C ILE A 590 -3.59 7.35 -17.62
N PHE A 591 -2.92 7.77 -18.70
CA PHE A 591 -1.49 8.07 -18.81
C PHE A 591 -1.39 9.37 -19.64
#